data_AF-A5E3S3-F1
#
_entry.id   AF-A5E3S3-F1
#
_cell.length_a   1.000
_cell.length_b   1.000
_cell.length_c   1.000
_cell.angle_alpha   90.00
_cell.angle_beta   90.00
_cell.angle_gamma   90.00
#
_symmetry.space_group_name_H-M   'P 1'
#
loop_
_entity.id
_entity.type
_entity.pdbx_description
1 polymer ?
#
loop_
_entity_poly.entity_id
_entity_poly.type
_entity_poly.pdbx_seq_one_letter_code
_entity_poly.pdbx_strand_id
1 'polypeptide(L)'
;MTSDSTADENVTNLENLTILAQEHHPSLAPSLPNPASTNTTSVTSYQQQQQQQQPKSKKQRKPQTQEEYNHQLQLWQKTGPQINTETWLYENMDNLNVDNKADRTKALHACEKAYYERDWTKCLQMCKVAELLFGVDFGELEAEEEALLQQFKDVKKKSRICSKLEKQVYELWNIKLRCIMRAKQRDKDKEEA
;
A
#
# COMPACT_ATOMS: atom_id res chain seq x y z
N MET A 1 53.93 -44.67 5.08
CA MET A 1 52.93 -43.76 4.48
C MET A 1 52.00 -43.34 5.62
N THR A 2 52.41 -42.62 6.68
CA THR A 2 53.08 -41.30 6.84
C THR A 2 52.36 -40.14 6.14
N SER A 3 51.55 -39.42 6.93
CA SER A 3 51.13 -37.99 6.88
C SER A 3 49.73 -37.93 7.53
N ASP A 4 49.48 -37.49 8.76
CA ASP A 4 49.95 -36.36 9.60
C ASP A 4 49.79 -34.97 8.95
N SER A 5 48.90 -34.17 9.53
CA SER A 5 48.70 -32.72 9.29
C SER A 5 47.69 -32.21 10.35
N THR A 6 48.14 -31.80 11.55
CA THR A 6 48.39 -30.41 12.02
C THR A 6 47.23 -29.43 11.83
N ALA A 7 46.63 -28.98 12.94
CA ALA A 7 46.75 -27.61 13.52
C ALA A 7 45.70 -26.64 12.90
N ASP A 8 45.08 -25.68 13.58
CA ASP A 8 45.60 -24.75 14.58
C ASP A 8 44.47 -24.16 15.44
N GLU A 9 44.89 -23.73 16.63
CA GLU A 9 44.17 -22.96 17.63
C GLU A 9 44.01 -21.47 17.25
N ASN A 10 43.36 -20.73 18.16
CA ASN A 10 43.37 -19.28 18.38
C ASN A 10 42.49 -18.43 17.46
N VAL A 11 41.52 -17.72 18.07
CA VAL A 11 41.66 -16.27 18.29
C VAL A 11 40.92 -15.85 19.57
N THR A 12 41.69 -15.11 20.36
CA THR A 12 41.46 -14.36 21.59
C THR A 12 40.37 -13.27 21.52
N ASN A 13 39.66 -13.12 22.64
CA ASN A 13 39.61 -11.92 23.48
C ASN A 13 39.38 -10.55 22.78
N LEU A 14 38.23 -9.92 23.03
CA LEU A 14 38.11 -8.46 22.97
C LEU A 14 37.28 -7.96 24.15
N GLU A 15 37.99 -7.43 25.13
CA GLU A 15 37.48 -6.65 26.25
C GLU A 15 36.97 -5.28 25.79
N ASN A 16 36.17 -4.67 26.68
CA ASN A 16 36.05 -3.23 26.91
C ASN A 16 35.26 -2.36 25.91
N LEU A 17 34.06 -1.98 26.33
CA LEU A 17 33.52 -0.63 26.13
C LEU A 17 32.46 -0.32 27.20
N THR A 18 32.92 -0.02 28.41
CA THR A 18 32.14 0.71 29.42
C THR A 18 32.29 2.20 29.12
N ILE A 19 31.24 2.82 28.56
CA ILE A 19 31.13 4.27 28.46
C ILE A 19 29.99 4.73 29.36
N LEU A 20 30.38 5.49 30.38
CA LEU A 20 29.55 6.40 31.17
C LEU A 20 28.75 7.34 30.24
N ALA A 21 27.44 7.41 30.43
CA ALA A 21 26.65 8.56 29.99
C ALA A 21 25.83 9.09 31.17
N GLN A 22 26.28 10.21 31.72
CA GLN A 22 25.51 11.07 32.61
C GLN A 22 24.48 11.82 31.77
N GLU A 23 23.19 11.70 32.12
CA GLU A 23 22.12 12.48 31.51
C GLU A 23 22.00 13.86 32.17
N HIS A 24 22.43 14.91 31.48
CA HIS A 24 22.01 16.28 31.71
C HIS A 24 21.25 16.76 30.46
N HIS A 25 19.92 16.80 30.54
CA HIS A 25 19.07 17.45 29.55
C HIS A 25 18.51 18.77 30.12
N PRO A 26 18.85 19.94 29.55
CA PRO A 26 18.00 21.11 29.65
C PRO A 26 17.04 21.19 28.45
N SER A 27 15.75 21.21 28.81
CA SER A 27 14.59 21.50 27.97
C SER A 27 14.62 22.91 27.40
N LEU A 28 14.63 23.07 26.07
CA LEU A 28 14.26 24.31 25.39
C LEU A 28 13.66 24.00 24.01
N ALA A 29 12.33 23.97 23.92
CA ALA A 29 11.60 24.10 22.65
C ALA A 29 11.15 25.58 22.51
N PRO A 30 11.41 26.26 21.38
CA PRO A 30 10.93 27.62 21.17
C PRO A 30 9.47 27.62 20.68
N SER A 31 8.60 28.28 21.43
CA SER A 31 7.21 28.59 21.07
C SER A 31 7.14 29.68 20.00
N LEU A 32 6.50 29.40 18.86
CA LEU A 32 6.18 30.40 17.83
C LEU A 32 4.86 31.13 18.15
N PRO A 33 4.77 32.45 17.99
CA PRO A 33 3.55 33.23 18.20
C PRO A 33 2.64 33.24 16.95
N ASN A 34 1.33 33.07 17.18
CA ASN A 34 0.27 33.31 16.20
C ASN A 34 -0.05 34.82 16.10
N PRO A 35 -0.13 35.41 14.90
CA PRO A 35 -0.84 36.67 14.69
C PRO A 35 -2.27 36.42 14.20
N ALA A 36 -3.22 37.05 14.88
CA ALA A 36 -4.62 37.11 14.51
C ALA A 36 -4.91 38.19 13.46
N SER A 37 -6.01 37.98 12.71
CA SER A 37 -6.87 38.97 12.02
C SER A 37 -6.30 39.57 10.72
N THR A 38 -7.03 39.76 9.61
CA THR A 38 -8.48 39.84 9.29
C THR A 38 -8.66 39.74 7.77
N ASN A 39 -9.78 39.22 7.26
CA ASN A 39 -10.70 39.95 6.36
C ASN A 39 -11.86 39.07 5.84
N THR A 40 -13.04 39.39 6.37
CA THR A 40 -14.36 39.58 5.75
C THR A 40 -14.49 39.34 4.24
N THR A 41 -15.39 38.43 3.84
CA THR A 41 -16.38 38.62 2.75
C THR A 41 -17.58 37.71 3.00
N SER A 42 -18.76 38.27 2.76
CA SER A 42 -20.11 37.86 3.12
C SER A 42 -20.76 36.80 2.20
N VAL A 43 -21.90 36.30 2.69
CA VAL A 43 -23.05 35.68 1.99
C VAL A 43 -23.07 34.14 1.96
N THR A 44 -23.91 33.53 2.80
CA THR A 44 -25.19 32.89 2.39
C THR A 44 -25.85 32.32 3.65
N SER A 45 -27.02 32.87 3.99
CA SER A 45 -27.87 32.40 5.07
C SER A 45 -28.53 31.06 4.70
N TYR A 46 -28.06 29.97 5.29
CA TYR A 46 -28.83 28.71 5.35
C TYR A 46 -29.43 28.56 6.75
N GLN A 47 -30.75 28.41 6.79
CA GLN A 47 -31.52 28.08 7.98
C GLN A 47 -30.94 26.81 8.64
N GLN A 48 -30.44 26.97 9.86
CA GLN A 48 -30.00 25.87 10.70
C GLN A 48 -31.22 25.15 11.28
N GLN A 49 -31.49 23.93 10.80
CA GLN A 49 -32.17 22.93 11.62
C GLN A 49 -31.18 22.49 12.70
N GLN A 50 -31.43 22.89 13.95
CA GLN A 50 -30.68 22.42 15.12
C GLN A 50 -31.07 20.96 15.41
N GLN A 51 -30.44 20.03 14.70
CA GLN A 51 -30.39 18.65 15.17
C GLN A 51 -29.44 18.59 16.37
N GLN A 52 -29.97 18.22 17.53
CA GLN A 52 -29.23 18.00 18.76
C GLN A 52 -28.13 16.95 18.51
N GLN A 53 -26.90 17.42 18.29
CA GLN A 53 -25.75 16.54 18.16
C GLN A 53 -25.39 16.02 19.55
N GLN A 54 -25.79 14.78 19.82
CA GLN A 54 -25.30 14.02 20.96
C GLN A 54 -23.76 14.10 20.99
N PRO A 55 -23.13 14.42 22.13
CA PRO A 55 -21.68 14.54 22.22
C PRO A 55 -21.06 13.17 21.92
N LYS A 56 -20.42 13.04 20.75
CA LYS A 56 -19.65 11.85 20.39
C LYS A 56 -18.50 11.73 21.39
N SER A 57 -18.48 10.66 22.18
CA SER A 57 -17.37 10.36 23.10
C SER A 57 -16.05 10.44 22.34
N LYS A 58 -15.08 11.20 22.85
CA LYS A 58 -13.74 11.28 22.27
C LYS A 58 -13.19 9.86 22.16
N LYS A 59 -12.92 9.41 20.93
CA LYS A 59 -12.33 8.08 20.69
C LYS A 59 -10.95 8.05 21.37
N GLN A 60 -10.86 7.37 22.51
CA GLN A 60 -9.60 7.12 23.17
C GLN A 60 -8.83 6.08 22.36
N ARG A 61 -7.56 6.37 22.05
CA ARG A 61 -6.68 5.42 21.36
C ARG A 61 -6.35 4.28 22.33
N LYS A 62 -6.28 3.05 21.82
CA LYS A 62 -5.76 1.92 22.60
C LYS A 62 -4.28 2.21 22.94
N PRO A 63 -3.86 2.07 24.21
CA PRO A 63 -2.44 2.12 24.54
C PRO A 63 -1.73 0.92 23.88
N GLN A 64 -0.51 1.14 23.42
CA GLN A 64 0.34 0.06 22.91
C GLN A 64 0.78 -0.83 24.08
N THR A 65 0.75 -2.15 23.90
CA THR A 65 1.26 -3.07 24.93
C THR A 65 2.78 -3.15 24.89
N GLN A 66 3.41 -3.55 26.01
CA GLN A 66 4.86 -3.75 26.06
C GLN A 66 5.32 -4.84 25.06
N GLU A 67 4.49 -5.85 24.83
CA GLU A 67 4.74 -6.92 23.85
C GLU A 67 4.76 -6.39 22.42
N GLU A 68 3.78 -5.55 22.05
CA GLU A 68 3.74 -4.89 20.74
C GLU A 68 4.96 -4.00 20.50
N TYR A 69 5.39 -3.26 21.53
CA TYR A 69 6.59 -2.43 21.46
C TYR A 69 7.85 -3.29 21.27
N ASN A 70 8.04 -4.32 22.09
CA ASN A 70 9.19 -5.22 21.99
C ASN A 70 9.25 -5.91 20.62
N HIS A 71 8.11 -6.32 20.07
CA HIS A 71 8.03 -6.89 18.73
C HIS A 71 8.44 -5.89 17.64
N GLN A 72 7.98 -4.64 17.70
CA GLN A 72 8.40 -3.59 16.77
C GLN A 72 9.90 -3.30 16.86
N LEU A 73 10.45 -3.28 18.07
CA LEU A 73 11.87 -3.07 18.29
C LEU A 73 12.71 -4.22 17.71
N GLN A 74 12.27 -5.47 17.89
CA GLN A 74 12.92 -6.64 17.28
C GLN A 74 12.89 -6.57 15.75
N LEU A 75 11.76 -6.19 15.16
CA LEU A 75 11.66 -5.98 13.71
C LEU A 75 12.63 -4.89 13.24
N TRP A 76 12.68 -3.76 13.95
CA TRP A 76 13.59 -2.66 13.63
C TRP A 76 15.06 -3.11 13.67
N GLN A 77 15.45 -3.85 14.72
CA GLN A 77 16.82 -4.34 14.86
C GLN A 77 17.18 -5.40 13.80
N LYS A 78 16.21 -6.25 13.41
CA LYS A 78 16.44 -7.36 12.50
C LYS A 78 16.46 -6.93 11.02
N THR A 79 15.44 -6.20 10.58
CA THR A 79 15.26 -5.85 9.15
C THR A 79 15.54 -4.38 8.87
N GLY A 80 15.64 -3.54 9.89
CA GLY A 80 15.75 -2.09 9.71
C GLY A 80 14.45 -1.44 9.25
N PRO A 81 14.48 -0.12 9.01
CA PRO A 81 13.38 0.58 8.36
C PRO A 81 13.24 0.11 6.92
N GLN A 82 12.01 -0.15 6.48
CA GLN A 82 11.72 -0.45 5.08
C GLN A 82 11.90 0.82 4.24
N ILE A 83 12.81 0.77 3.27
CA ILE A 83 13.02 1.83 2.29
C ILE A 83 12.14 1.52 1.07
N ASN A 84 11.25 2.45 0.71
CA ASN A 84 10.46 2.33 -0.51
C ASN A 84 11.35 2.60 -1.72
N THR A 85 11.80 1.53 -2.37
CA THR A 85 12.52 1.56 -3.65
C THR A 85 11.60 1.97 -4.78
N GLU A 86 12.11 2.28 -5.97
CA GLU A 86 11.26 2.54 -7.13
C GLU A 86 10.36 1.33 -7.46
N THR A 87 10.86 0.11 -7.28
CA THR A 87 10.19 -1.15 -7.59
C THR A 87 9.32 -1.71 -6.46
N TRP A 88 9.24 -1.04 -5.31
CA TRP A 88 8.60 -1.58 -4.10
C TRP A 88 7.16 -2.06 -4.29
N LEU A 89 6.42 -1.45 -5.22
CA LEU A 89 5.05 -1.84 -5.57
C LEU A 89 4.98 -3.19 -6.30
N TYR A 90 6.03 -3.59 -7.00
CA TYR A 90 6.11 -4.84 -7.77
C TYR A 90 6.72 -6.00 -6.97
N GLU A 91 7.25 -5.72 -5.78
CA GLU A 91 7.91 -6.73 -4.94
C GLU A 91 6.90 -7.56 -4.14
N ASN A 92 7.14 -8.86 -4.01
CA ASN A 92 6.34 -9.79 -3.20
C ASN A 92 4.83 -9.83 -3.56
N MET A 93 4.51 -9.63 -4.84
CA MET A 93 3.12 -9.62 -5.32
C MET A 93 2.41 -10.97 -5.15
N ASP A 94 3.16 -12.08 -5.16
CA ASP A 94 2.62 -13.43 -4.99
C ASP A 94 2.27 -13.77 -3.53
N ASN A 95 2.78 -12.98 -2.57
CA ASN A 95 2.59 -13.20 -1.13
C ASN A 95 1.49 -12.32 -0.52
N LEU A 96 0.69 -11.65 -1.35
CA LEU A 96 -0.35 -10.74 -0.91
C LEU A 96 -1.55 -11.49 -0.32
N ASN A 97 -2.11 -10.96 0.76
CA ASN A 97 -3.29 -11.52 1.41
C ASN A 97 -4.55 -10.71 1.06
N VAL A 98 -5.58 -11.37 0.51
CA VAL A 98 -6.85 -10.75 0.15
C VAL A 98 -7.57 -10.13 1.35
N ASP A 99 -7.41 -10.65 2.56
CA ASP A 99 -8.06 -10.10 3.75
C ASP A 99 -7.42 -8.79 4.22
N ASN A 100 -6.14 -8.60 3.90
CA ASN A 100 -5.39 -7.40 4.23
C ASN A 100 -5.72 -6.26 3.26
N LYS A 101 -6.28 -5.17 3.79
CA LYS A 101 -6.60 -3.98 2.98
C LYS A 101 -5.35 -3.40 2.29
N ALA A 102 -4.21 -3.36 2.98
CA ALA A 102 -2.99 -2.79 2.44
C ALA A 102 -2.52 -3.57 1.20
N ASP A 103 -2.62 -4.89 1.24
CA ASP A 103 -2.22 -5.78 0.16
C ASP A 103 -3.13 -5.63 -1.06
N ARG A 104 -4.45 -5.56 -0.84
CA ARG A 104 -5.41 -5.27 -1.91
C ARG A 104 -5.13 -3.92 -2.58
N THR A 105 -4.83 -2.90 -1.79
CA THR A 105 -4.48 -1.57 -2.31
C THR A 105 -3.15 -1.60 -3.05
N LYS A 106 -2.14 -2.33 -2.55
CA LYS A 106 -0.85 -2.49 -3.21
C LYS A 106 -1.00 -3.13 -4.59
N ALA A 107 -1.78 -4.21 -4.70
CA ALA A 107 -2.05 -4.86 -5.97
C ALA A 107 -2.64 -3.90 -7.01
N LEU A 108 -3.62 -3.09 -6.60
CA LEU A 108 -4.24 -2.09 -7.46
C LEU A 108 -3.24 -1.01 -7.89
N HIS A 109 -2.48 -0.44 -6.95
CA HIS A 109 -1.49 0.59 -7.26
C HIS A 109 -0.36 0.06 -8.16
N ALA A 110 0.01 -1.21 -8.06
CA ALA A 110 0.97 -1.82 -8.98
C ALA A 110 0.43 -1.83 -10.42
N CYS A 111 -0.85 -2.13 -10.61
CA CYS A 111 -1.51 -2.07 -11.93
C CYS A 111 -1.53 -0.63 -12.47
N GLU A 112 -1.90 0.34 -11.62
CA GLU A 112 -1.95 1.77 -11.99
C GLU A 112 -0.57 2.30 -12.36
N LYS A 113 0.46 1.97 -11.57
CA LYS A 113 1.83 2.39 -11.84
C LYS A 113 2.29 1.92 -13.22
N ALA A 114 2.13 0.63 -13.51
CA ALA A 114 2.50 0.08 -14.81
C ALA A 114 1.71 0.71 -15.97
N TYR A 115 0.42 1.03 -15.75
CA TYR A 115 -0.40 1.75 -16.72
C TYR A 115 0.16 3.16 -17.01
N TYR A 116 0.48 3.94 -15.99
CA TYR A 116 1.01 5.30 -16.18
C TYR A 116 2.44 5.33 -16.73
N GLU A 117 3.24 4.29 -16.45
CA GLU A 117 4.55 4.04 -17.09
C GLU A 117 4.43 3.63 -18.57
N ARG A 118 3.21 3.42 -19.08
CA ARG A 118 2.91 2.93 -20.43
C ARG A 118 3.50 1.55 -20.75
N ASP A 119 3.87 0.81 -19.71
CA ASP A 119 4.28 -0.59 -19.80
C ASP A 119 3.03 -1.47 -19.79
N TRP A 120 2.36 -1.54 -20.95
CA TRP A 120 1.08 -2.26 -21.09
C TRP A 120 1.22 -3.75 -20.79
N THR A 121 2.36 -4.35 -21.14
CA THR A 121 2.64 -5.77 -20.88
C THR A 121 2.70 -6.03 -19.37
N LYS A 122 3.46 -5.22 -18.63
CA LYS A 122 3.53 -5.33 -17.17
C LYS A 122 2.19 -5.02 -16.52
N CYS A 123 1.46 -4.02 -17.01
CA CYS A 123 0.13 -3.68 -16.49
C CYS A 123 -0.83 -4.87 -16.58
N LEU A 124 -0.89 -5.54 -17.74
CA LEU A 124 -1.71 -6.75 -17.90
C LEU A 124 -1.24 -7.91 -17.00
N GLN A 125 0.07 -8.07 -16.81
CA GLN A 125 0.61 -9.06 -15.87
C GLN A 125 0.16 -8.77 -14.44
N MET A 126 0.26 -7.51 -13.98
CA MET A 126 -0.20 -7.11 -12.65
C MET A 126 -1.71 -7.28 -12.50
N CYS A 127 -2.49 -7.01 -13.55
CA CYS A 127 -3.93 -7.26 -13.53
C CYS A 127 -4.25 -8.74 -13.30
N LYS A 128 -3.52 -9.66 -13.93
CA LYS A 128 -3.69 -11.11 -13.70
C LYS A 128 -3.36 -11.52 -12.25
N VAL A 129 -2.31 -10.94 -11.67
CA VAL A 129 -1.98 -11.20 -10.25
C VAL A 129 -3.09 -10.68 -9.33
N ALA A 130 -3.62 -9.48 -9.60
CA ALA A 130 -4.71 -8.90 -8.81
C ALA A 130 -6.04 -9.66 -9.00
N GLU A 131 -6.31 -10.20 -10.19
CA GLU A 131 -7.43 -11.10 -10.47
C GLU A 131 -7.39 -12.35 -9.58
N LEU A 132 -6.23 -13.02 -9.55
CA LEU A 132 -6.00 -14.17 -8.67
C LEU A 132 -6.17 -13.80 -7.19
N LEU A 133 -5.61 -12.67 -6.77
CA LEU A 133 -5.73 -12.18 -5.38
C LEU A 133 -7.19 -11.93 -4.99
N PHE A 134 -8.00 -11.34 -5.88
CA PHE A 134 -9.40 -11.04 -5.61
C PHE A 134 -10.34 -12.21 -5.86
N GLY A 135 -9.84 -13.33 -6.40
CA GLY A 135 -10.67 -14.48 -6.79
C GLY A 135 -11.67 -14.14 -7.91
N VAL A 136 -11.27 -13.25 -8.82
CA VAL A 136 -12.07 -12.83 -9.98
C VAL A 136 -11.33 -13.19 -11.26
N ASP A 137 -12.07 -13.52 -12.30
CA ASP A 137 -11.53 -13.72 -13.64
C ASP A 137 -12.31 -12.82 -14.60
N PHE A 138 -11.60 -11.89 -15.24
CA PHE A 138 -12.19 -11.00 -16.25
C PHE A 138 -12.03 -11.54 -17.68
N GLY A 139 -11.44 -12.73 -17.86
CA GLY A 139 -11.23 -13.36 -19.15
C GLY A 139 -10.38 -12.54 -20.13
N GLU A 140 -10.38 -12.98 -21.39
CA GLU A 140 -9.96 -12.15 -22.51
C GLU A 140 -11.10 -11.18 -22.82
N LEU A 141 -10.91 -9.90 -22.46
CA LEU A 141 -11.86 -8.81 -22.67
C LEU A 141 -11.98 -8.47 -24.18
N GLU A 142 -12.43 -9.44 -24.99
CA GLU A 142 -12.73 -9.28 -26.41
C GLU A 142 -14.20 -8.94 -26.67
N ALA A 143 -15.08 -9.19 -25.71
CA ALA A 143 -16.49 -8.85 -25.84
C ALA A 143 -16.71 -7.35 -25.62
N GLU A 144 -17.57 -6.75 -26.45
CA GLU A 144 -17.96 -5.34 -26.37
C GLU A 144 -18.39 -4.95 -24.94
N GLU A 145 -18.09 -3.70 -24.57
CA GLU A 145 -18.30 -3.05 -23.27
C GLU A 145 -19.61 -3.44 -22.54
N GLU A 146 -20.66 -3.71 -23.31
CA GLU A 146 -22.01 -4.05 -22.85
C GLU A 146 -22.15 -5.47 -22.26
N ALA A 147 -21.50 -6.48 -22.85
CA ALA A 147 -21.47 -7.85 -22.32
C ALA A 147 -20.70 -7.92 -20.98
N LEU A 148 -19.74 -7.01 -20.80
CA LEU A 148 -18.86 -6.95 -19.63
C LEU A 148 -19.47 -6.19 -18.46
N LEU A 149 -20.21 -5.09 -18.73
CA LEU A 149 -21.06 -4.47 -17.70
C LEU A 149 -22.06 -5.46 -17.13
N GLN A 150 -22.56 -6.37 -17.96
CA GLN A 150 -23.48 -7.43 -17.54
C GLN A 150 -22.79 -8.47 -16.64
N GLN A 151 -21.57 -8.91 -16.97
CA GLN A 151 -20.78 -9.79 -16.09
C GLN A 151 -20.49 -9.13 -14.73
N PHE A 152 -20.19 -7.82 -14.68
CA PHE A 152 -19.97 -7.13 -13.41
C PHE A 152 -21.24 -7.06 -12.54
N LYS A 153 -22.42 -6.89 -13.15
CA LYS A 153 -23.71 -7.00 -12.44
C LYS A 153 -23.93 -8.41 -11.88
N ASP A 154 -23.41 -9.43 -12.56
CA ASP A 154 -23.54 -10.82 -12.11
C ASP A 154 -22.52 -11.18 -11.02
N VAL A 155 -21.31 -10.59 -11.04
CA VAL A 155 -20.34 -10.66 -9.93
C VAL A 155 -20.91 -10.00 -8.68
N LYS A 156 -21.56 -8.83 -8.81
CA LYS A 156 -22.31 -8.18 -7.72
C LYS A 156 -23.38 -9.08 -7.10
N LYS A 157 -24.07 -9.90 -7.90
CA LYS A 157 -25.12 -10.80 -7.41
C LYS A 157 -24.58 -12.06 -6.73
N LYS A 158 -23.43 -12.57 -7.17
CA LYS A 158 -22.85 -13.83 -6.66
C LYS A 158 -22.01 -13.64 -5.39
N SER A 159 -21.56 -12.42 -5.11
CA SER A 159 -20.55 -12.21 -4.08
C SER A 159 -21.16 -11.64 -2.78
N ARG A 160 -20.91 -12.29 -1.64
CA ARG A 160 -21.11 -11.71 -0.29
C ARG A 160 -19.96 -10.73 0.04
N ILE A 161 -19.51 -9.94 -0.93
CA ILE A 161 -18.32 -9.13 -0.80
C ILE A 161 -18.66 -7.81 -0.09
N CYS A 162 -17.80 -7.41 0.84
CA CYS A 162 -17.86 -6.08 1.44
C CYS A 162 -17.76 -5.01 0.33
N SER A 163 -18.65 -4.01 0.33
CA SER A 163 -18.72 -2.92 -0.66
C SER A 163 -17.38 -2.27 -1.06
N LYS A 164 -16.38 -2.34 -0.18
CA LYS A 164 -15.02 -1.84 -0.43
C LYS A 164 -14.21 -2.74 -1.38
N LEU A 165 -14.29 -4.07 -1.21
CA LEU A 165 -13.62 -5.00 -2.12
C LEU A 165 -14.31 -4.98 -3.49
N GLU A 166 -15.65 -4.82 -3.55
CA GLU A 166 -16.36 -4.61 -4.83
C GLU A 166 -15.83 -3.39 -5.59
N LYS A 167 -15.58 -2.28 -4.88
CA LYS A 167 -14.99 -1.08 -5.48
C LYS A 167 -13.60 -1.36 -6.05
N GLN A 168 -12.74 -2.09 -5.33
CA GLN A 168 -11.38 -2.41 -5.79
C GLN A 168 -11.40 -3.34 -7.01
N VAL A 169 -12.32 -4.31 -7.04
CA VAL A 169 -12.56 -5.17 -8.21
C VAL A 169 -13.01 -4.35 -9.42
N TYR A 170 -13.90 -3.37 -9.23
CA TYR A 170 -14.31 -2.44 -10.29
C TYR A 170 -13.16 -1.57 -10.81
N GLU A 171 -12.33 -1.03 -9.91
CA GLU A 171 -11.17 -0.23 -10.29
C GLU A 171 -10.17 -1.06 -11.11
N LEU A 172 -9.91 -2.30 -10.67
CA LEU A 172 -9.06 -3.24 -11.40
C LEU A 172 -9.59 -3.50 -12.82
N TRP A 173 -10.89 -3.76 -12.95
CA TRP A 173 -11.54 -3.95 -14.24
C TRP A 173 -11.34 -2.74 -15.17
N ASN A 174 -11.56 -1.53 -14.67
CA ASN A 174 -11.36 -0.30 -15.47
C ASN A 174 -9.91 -0.14 -15.93
N ILE A 175 -8.94 -0.47 -15.08
CA ILE A 175 -7.52 -0.40 -15.44
C ILE A 175 -7.22 -1.41 -16.56
N LYS A 176 -7.67 -2.66 -16.41
CA LYS A 176 -7.47 -3.71 -17.41
C LYS A 176 -8.09 -3.33 -18.76
N LEU A 177 -9.34 -2.84 -18.77
CA LEU A 177 -10.02 -2.39 -19.99
C LEU A 177 -9.23 -1.29 -20.71
N ARG A 178 -8.87 -0.21 -19.99
CA ARG A 178 -8.08 0.89 -20.57
C ARG A 178 -6.73 0.42 -21.07
N CYS A 179 -6.08 -0.49 -20.35
CA CYS A 179 -4.78 -1.04 -20.74
C CYS A 179 -4.88 -1.80 -22.07
N ILE A 180 -5.88 -2.67 -22.23
CA ILE A 180 -6.10 -3.42 -23.48
C ILE A 180 -6.37 -2.47 -24.65
N MET A 181 -7.22 -1.47 -24.47
CA MET A 181 -7.49 -0.48 -25.52
C MET A 181 -6.22 0.27 -25.94
N ARG A 182 -5.38 0.67 -24.98
CA ARG A 182 -4.11 1.35 -25.26
C ARG A 182 -3.07 0.44 -25.90
N ALA A 183 -3.00 -0.83 -25.51
CA ALA A 183 -2.14 -1.82 -26.13
C ALA A 183 -2.51 -2.03 -27.61
N LYS A 184 -3.80 -2.25 -27.90
CA LYS A 184 -4.32 -2.38 -29.27
C LYS A 184 -4.02 -1.14 -30.13
N GLN A 185 -4.19 0.05 -29.58
CA GLN A 185 -3.87 1.29 -30.32
C GLN A 185 -2.37 1.39 -30.64
N ARG A 186 -1.49 1.12 -29.67
CA ARG A 186 -0.04 1.15 -29.89
C ARG A 186 0.40 0.17 -30.98
N ASP A 187 -0.21 -1.01 -31.03
CA ASP A 187 0.17 -2.03 -31.99
C ASP A 187 -0.30 -1.63 -33.41
N LYS A 188 -1.48 -1.00 -33.55
CA LYS A 188 -1.90 -0.34 -34.82
C LYS A 188 -0.95 0.77 -35.25
N ASP A 189 -0.58 1.66 -34.34
CA ASP A 189 0.33 2.78 -34.64
C ASP A 189 1.71 2.29 -35.12
N LYS A 190 2.14 1.09 -34.71
CA LYS A 190 3.39 0.45 -35.16
C LYS A 190 3.28 -0.21 -36.54
N GLU A 191 2.09 -0.66 -36.93
CA GLU A 191 1.85 -1.26 -38.25
C GLU A 191 1.75 -0.18 -39.34
N GLU A 192 1.32 1.03 -38.99
CA GLU A 192 1.17 2.17 -39.90
C GLU A 192 2.46 3.01 -40.08
N ALA A 193 3.50 2.77 -39.27
CA ALA A 193 4.77 3.50 -39.26
C ALA A 193 5.89 2.76 -40.01
#